data_AF-A0AAW6BH41-F1
#
_entry.id   AF-A0AAW6BH41-F1
#
_cell.length_a   1.000
_cell.length_b   1.000
_cell.length_c   1.000
_cell.angle_alpha   90.00
_cell.angle_beta   90.00
_cell.angle_gamma   90.00
#
_symmetry.space_group_name_H-M   'P 1'
#
loop_
_entity.id
_entity.type
_entity.pdbx_description
1 polymer ?
#
loop_
_entity_poly.entity_id
_entity_poly.type
_entity_poly.pdbx_seq_one_letter_code
_entity_poly.pdbx_strand_id
1 'polypeptide(L)'
;MTYIIALTGGIGSGKTTIANAFAALGVPLVDADIIAREVVAPGTPALQTISEHFGHDILTPDGNLNRALLRQKIFTNNQEKQWVNQLLHPLIHQETRRQLEQITAPYVIWVIPLLVENNLRHLADRILVVDVSPELQISRVATRDGISNQQVENILAAQASRSERLAYADDIISNHDNVQAIAPRVAELHQQYLKLAGSAKQDNHDK
;
A
#
# COMPACT_ATOMS: atom_id res chain seq x y z
N MET A 1 5.12 -21.33 4.09
CA MET A 1 4.62 -20.03 3.59
C MET A 1 5.41 -18.92 4.26
N THR A 2 5.63 -17.81 3.57
CA THR A 2 6.33 -16.62 4.10
C THR A 2 5.37 -15.84 4.99
N TYR A 3 5.86 -15.36 6.14
CA TYR A 3 5.05 -14.58 7.08
C TYR A 3 4.82 -13.15 6.54
N ILE A 4 3.58 -12.70 6.47
CA ILE A 4 3.18 -11.46 5.80
C ILE A 4 2.87 -10.39 6.84
N ILE A 5 3.68 -9.33 6.87
CA ILE A 5 3.41 -8.12 7.64
C ILE A 5 2.81 -7.07 6.70
N ALA A 6 1.54 -6.73 6.87
CA ALA A 6 0.95 -5.60 6.15
C ALA A 6 1.39 -4.28 6.78
N LEU A 7 2.02 -3.42 5.98
CA LEU A 7 2.35 -2.04 6.35
C LEU A 7 1.31 -1.09 5.76
N THR A 8 0.52 -0.46 6.63
CA THR A 8 -0.51 0.49 6.23
C THR A 8 -0.40 1.82 7.00
N GLY A 9 -1.25 2.77 6.66
CA GLY A 9 -1.26 4.11 7.24
C GLY A 9 -1.91 5.11 6.31
N GLY A 10 -2.42 6.21 6.86
CA GLY A 10 -3.08 7.26 6.07
C GLY A 10 -2.15 7.94 5.06
N ILE A 11 -2.72 8.76 4.17
CA ILE A 11 -1.93 9.60 3.26
C ILE A 11 -0.96 10.49 4.07
N GLY A 12 0.26 10.68 3.58
CA GLY A 12 1.26 11.51 4.27
C GLY A 12 1.89 10.88 5.53
N SER A 13 1.53 9.66 5.92
CA SER A 13 2.09 9.02 7.12
C SER A 13 3.56 8.61 7.00
N GLY A 14 4.10 8.54 5.79
CA GLY A 14 5.49 8.13 5.54
C GLY A 14 5.68 6.61 5.53
N LYS A 15 4.69 5.85 5.07
CA LYS A 15 4.81 4.39 4.81
C LYS A 15 6.11 4.04 4.08
N THR A 16 6.44 4.77 3.01
CA THR A 16 7.69 4.56 2.24
C THR A 16 8.94 4.70 3.10
N THR A 17 8.97 5.64 4.06
CA THR A 17 10.08 5.80 5.01
C THR A 17 10.26 4.55 5.86
N ILE A 18 9.15 4.01 6.40
CA ILE A 18 9.17 2.79 7.22
C ILE A 18 9.52 1.57 6.39
N ALA A 19 8.94 1.43 5.19
CA ALA A 19 9.22 0.34 4.27
C ALA A 19 10.71 0.32 3.89
N ASN A 20 11.29 1.47 3.54
CA ASN A 20 12.71 1.59 3.22
C ASN A 20 13.62 1.23 4.41
N ALA A 21 13.20 1.56 5.64
CA ALA A 21 13.95 1.17 6.84
C ALA A 21 13.97 -0.36 7.03
N PHE A 22 12.87 -1.07 6.74
CA PHE A 22 12.87 -2.54 6.72
C PHE A 22 13.69 -3.10 5.55
N ALA A 23 13.59 -2.51 4.36
CA ALA A 23 14.40 -2.91 3.21
C ALA A 23 15.91 -2.76 3.48
N ALA A 24 16.33 -1.73 4.21
CA ALA A 24 17.72 -1.56 4.63
C ALA A 24 18.23 -2.67 5.56
N LEU A 25 17.32 -3.41 6.22
CA LEU A 25 17.63 -4.61 7.01
C LEU A 25 17.54 -5.90 6.18
N GLY A 26 17.41 -5.81 4.86
CA GLY A 26 17.33 -6.95 3.95
C GLY A 26 15.93 -7.60 3.86
N VAL A 27 14.90 -6.93 4.36
CA VAL A 27 13.53 -7.43 4.31
C VAL A 27 12.92 -7.15 2.94
N PRO A 28 12.39 -8.16 2.23
CA PRO A 28 11.75 -7.93 0.94
C PRO A 28 10.46 -7.12 1.11
N LEU A 29 10.17 -6.30 0.10
CA LEU A 29 8.97 -5.48 0.03
C LEU A 29 8.09 -5.94 -1.13
N VAL A 30 6.78 -5.99 -0.91
CA VAL A 30 5.76 -6.11 -1.96
C VAL A 30 4.87 -4.88 -1.83
N ASP A 31 4.80 -4.05 -2.87
CA ASP A 31 4.09 -2.77 -2.79
C ASP A 31 2.88 -2.76 -3.75
N ALA A 32 1.68 -2.62 -3.18
CA ALA A 32 0.44 -2.60 -3.94
C ALA A 32 0.37 -1.43 -4.94
N ASP A 33 1.01 -0.28 -4.65
CA ASP A 33 1.05 0.86 -5.56
C ASP A 33 2.02 0.65 -6.74
N ILE A 34 3.02 -0.22 -6.58
CA ILE A 34 3.91 -0.67 -7.66
C ILE A 34 3.16 -1.68 -8.51
N ILE A 35 2.57 -2.70 -7.90
CA ILE A 35 1.79 -3.74 -8.59
C ILE A 35 0.66 -3.11 -9.41
N ALA A 36 -0.07 -2.14 -8.86
CA ALA A 36 -1.14 -1.44 -9.57
C ALA A 36 -0.65 -0.71 -10.85
N ARG A 37 0.65 -0.46 -11.00
CA ARG A 37 1.26 0.09 -12.23
C ARG A 37 1.70 -1.04 -13.16
N GLU A 38 2.25 -2.12 -12.62
CA GLU A 38 2.72 -3.28 -13.39
C GLU A 38 1.57 -3.94 -14.15
N VAL A 39 0.42 -4.12 -13.51
CA VAL A 39 -0.74 -4.79 -14.13
C VAL A 39 -1.36 -4.00 -15.30
N VAL A 40 -1.00 -2.72 -15.46
CA VAL A 40 -1.41 -1.85 -16.57
C VAL A 40 -0.22 -1.31 -17.36
N ALA A 41 0.93 -1.98 -17.29
CA ALA A 41 2.10 -1.61 -18.07
C ALA A 41 1.85 -1.80 -19.59
N PRO A 42 2.60 -1.11 -20.47
CA PRO A 42 2.53 -1.34 -21.91
C PRO A 42 2.62 -2.83 -22.28
N GLY A 43 1.72 -3.28 -23.14
CA GLY A 43 1.63 -4.69 -23.58
C GLY A 43 0.79 -5.60 -22.67
N THR A 44 0.26 -5.10 -21.55
CA THR A 44 -0.66 -5.87 -20.71
C THR A 44 -2.09 -5.88 -21.28
N PRO A 45 -2.85 -6.98 -21.10
CA PRO A 45 -4.26 -7.03 -21.49
C PRO A 45 -5.11 -5.96 -20.80
N ALA A 46 -4.83 -5.66 -19.53
CA ALA A 46 -5.62 -4.68 -18.78
C ALA A 46 -5.48 -3.27 -19.35
N LEU A 47 -4.28 -2.88 -19.80
CA LEU A 47 -4.08 -1.59 -20.45
C LEU A 47 -4.86 -1.51 -21.76
N GLN A 48 -4.87 -2.58 -22.54
CA GLN A 48 -5.65 -2.66 -23.76
C GLN A 48 -7.15 -2.45 -23.48
N THR A 49 -7.71 -3.20 -22.52
CA THR A 49 -9.11 -3.08 -22.11
C THR A 49 -9.46 -1.66 -21.64
N ILE A 50 -8.57 -1.01 -20.86
CA ILE A 50 -8.74 0.39 -20.45
C ILE A 50 -8.75 1.33 -21.67
N SER A 51 -7.86 1.11 -22.63
CA SER A 51 -7.78 1.94 -23.85
C SER A 51 -9.00 1.77 -24.77
N GLU A 52 -9.56 0.56 -24.84
CA GLU A 52 -10.78 0.28 -25.60
C GLU A 52 -12.00 0.95 -24.97
N HIS A 53 -12.06 0.97 -23.63
CA HIS A 53 -13.17 1.57 -22.90
C HIS A 53 -13.12 3.11 -22.87
N PHE A 54 -11.95 3.70 -22.59
CA PHE A 54 -11.81 5.16 -22.44
C PHE A 54 -11.34 5.89 -23.70
N GLY A 55 -11.00 5.16 -24.77
CA GLY A 55 -10.39 5.68 -25.99
C GLY A 55 -8.86 5.81 -25.88
N HIS A 56 -8.20 5.91 -27.03
CA HIS A 56 -6.73 5.96 -27.11
C HIS A 56 -6.10 7.18 -26.42
N ASP A 57 -6.84 8.26 -26.21
CA ASP A 57 -6.36 9.44 -25.48
C ASP A 57 -6.02 9.14 -24.00
N ILE A 58 -6.45 7.98 -23.47
CA ILE A 58 -6.06 7.52 -22.14
C ILE A 58 -4.59 7.10 -22.06
N LEU A 59 -3.93 6.93 -23.20
CA LEU A 59 -2.52 6.58 -23.29
C LEU A 59 -1.66 7.83 -23.48
N THR A 60 -0.46 7.78 -22.92
CA THR A 60 0.61 8.74 -23.20
C THR A 60 1.26 8.43 -24.56
N PRO A 61 2.02 9.36 -25.16
CA PRO A 61 2.73 9.11 -26.42
C PRO A 61 3.64 7.88 -26.40
N ASP A 62 4.19 7.54 -25.23
CA ASP A 62 5.05 6.36 -25.02
C ASP A 62 4.25 5.05 -24.79
N GLY A 63 2.92 5.08 -24.96
CA GLY A 63 2.04 3.93 -24.80
C GLY A 63 1.73 3.56 -23.34
N ASN A 64 2.19 4.35 -22.36
CA ASN A 64 1.85 4.14 -20.95
C ASN A 64 0.46 4.70 -20.62
N LEU A 65 -0.19 4.15 -19.59
CA LEU A 65 -1.43 4.71 -19.05
C LEU A 65 -1.25 6.15 -18.54
N ASN A 66 -2.05 7.10 -19.04
CA ASN A 66 -2.14 8.44 -18.48
C ASN A 66 -2.95 8.40 -17.16
N ARG A 67 -2.26 8.12 -16.05
CA ARG A 67 -2.87 7.97 -14.73
C ARG A 67 -3.53 9.25 -14.22
N ALA A 68 -3.03 10.42 -14.61
CA ALA A 68 -3.65 11.69 -14.22
C ALA A 68 -5.01 11.86 -14.90
N LEU A 69 -5.07 11.58 -16.20
CA LEU A 69 -6.32 11.60 -16.97
C LEU A 69 -7.30 10.53 -16.49
N LEU A 70 -6.83 9.31 -16.22
CA LEU A 70 -7.69 8.26 -15.66
C LEU A 70 -8.28 8.68 -14.32
N ARG A 71 -7.45 9.23 -13.40
CA ARG A 71 -7.93 9.76 -12.11
C ARG A 71 -9.00 10.84 -12.32
N GLN A 72 -8.80 11.76 -13.25
CA GLN A 72 -9.79 12.80 -13.56
C GLN A 72 -11.11 12.19 -14.03
N LYS A 73 -11.07 11.20 -14.92
CA LYS A 73 -12.27 10.52 -15.45
C LYS A 73 -13.04 9.76 -14.35
N ILE A 74 -12.34 9.05 -13.45
CA ILE A 74 -12.99 8.27 -12.39
C ILE A 74 -13.36 9.10 -11.15
N PHE A 75 -12.76 10.28 -10.96
CA PHE A 75 -13.03 11.11 -9.79
C PHE A 75 -14.45 11.69 -9.79
N THR A 76 -14.95 12.08 -10.96
CA THR A 76 -16.29 12.66 -11.12
C THR A 76 -17.34 11.64 -11.55
N ASN A 77 -16.95 10.41 -11.88
CA ASN A 77 -17.85 9.37 -12.35
C ASN A 77 -17.69 8.06 -11.55
N ASN A 78 -18.66 7.81 -10.66
CA ASN A 78 -18.68 6.60 -9.83
C ASN A 78 -18.83 5.30 -10.64
N GLN A 79 -19.53 5.32 -11.77
CA GLN A 79 -19.66 4.11 -12.62
C GLN A 79 -18.30 3.74 -13.23
N GLU A 80 -17.54 4.74 -13.70
CA GLU A 80 -16.19 4.51 -14.24
C GLU A 80 -15.21 4.05 -13.17
N LYS A 81 -15.29 4.64 -11.97
CA LYS A 81 -14.52 4.18 -10.82
C LYS A 81 -14.80 2.71 -10.49
N GLN A 82 -16.07 2.31 -10.49
CA GLN A 82 -16.46 0.93 -10.24
C GLN A 82 -15.95 -0.01 -11.34
N TRP A 83 -16.10 0.37 -12.61
CA TRP A 83 -15.63 -0.42 -13.74
C TRP A 83 -14.11 -0.64 -13.68
N VAL A 84 -13.32 0.42 -13.45
CA VAL A 84 -11.86 0.32 -13.30
C VAL A 84 -11.49 -0.59 -12.13
N ASN A 85 -12.16 -0.44 -10.98
CA ASN A 85 -11.89 -1.28 -9.82
C ASN A 85 -12.23 -2.76 -10.07
N GLN A 86 -13.34 -3.05 -10.76
CA GLN A 86 -13.73 -4.42 -11.11
C GLN A 86 -12.70 -5.08 -12.03
N LEU A 87 -12.13 -4.32 -12.98
CA LEU A 87 -11.07 -4.81 -13.85
C LEU A 87 -9.76 -5.04 -13.08
N LEU A 88 -9.32 -4.06 -12.28
CA LEU A 88 -7.97 -4.05 -11.72
C LEU A 88 -7.83 -4.83 -10.42
N HIS A 89 -8.84 -4.87 -9.55
CA HIS A 89 -8.71 -5.52 -8.24
C HIS A 89 -8.30 -7.00 -8.35
N PRO A 90 -8.95 -7.85 -9.19
CA PRO A 90 -8.54 -9.25 -9.33
C PRO A 90 -7.10 -9.42 -9.83
N LEU A 91 -6.67 -8.56 -10.78
CA LEU A 91 -5.32 -8.61 -11.34
C LEU A 91 -4.27 -8.22 -10.30
N ILE A 92 -4.52 -7.15 -9.53
CA ILE A 92 -3.65 -6.72 -8.43
C ILE A 92 -3.55 -7.81 -7.37
N HIS A 93 -4.67 -8.45 -7.01
CA HIS A 93 -4.67 -9.55 -6.05
C HIS A 93 -3.84 -10.75 -6.54
N GLN A 94 -4.03 -11.16 -7.79
CA GLN A 94 -3.28 -12.26 -8.39
C GLN A 94 -1.78 -11.96 -8.42
N GLU A 95 -1.40 -10.77 -8.86
CA GLU A 95 0.01 -10.38 -8.96
C GLU A 95 0.65 -10.22 -7.57
N THR A 96 -0.07 -9.65 -6.61
CA THR A 96 0.37 -9.59 -5.20
C THR A 96 0.65 -10.97 -4.66
N ARG A 97 -0.28 -11.92 -4.86
CA ARG A 97 -0.10 -13.30 -4.41
C ARG A 97 1.11 -13.96 -5.09
N ARG A 98 1.27 -13.77 -6.40
CA ARG A 98 2.41 -14.29 -7.17
C ARG A 98 3.74 -13.77 -6.61
N GLN A 99 3.84 -12.47 -6.33
CA GLN A 99 5.06 -11.88 -5.77
C GLN A 99 5.33 -12.38 -4.34
N LEU A 100 4.30 -12.49 -3.50
CA LEU A 100 4.43 -13.03 -2.13
C LEU A 100 4.88 -14.49 -2.11
N GLU A 101 4.35 -15.34 -3.01
CA GLU A 101 4.70 -16.76 -3.13
C GLU A 101 6.15 -16.99 -3.59
N GLN A 102 6.77 -16.01 -4.25
CA GLN A 102 8.17 -16.09 -4.69
C GLN A 102 9.19 -15.74 -3.61
N ILE A 103 8.74 -15.20 -2.48
CA ILE A 103 9.63 -14.76 -1.40
C ILE A 103 10.00 -15.95 -0.53
N THR A 104 11.30 -16.15 -0.31
CA THR A 104 11.86 -17.20 0.56
C THR A 104 12.36 -16.69 1.91
N ALA A 105 12.33 -15.36 2.13
CA ALA A 105 12.71 -14.74 3.38
C ALA A 105 11.80 -15.19 4.54
N PRO A 106 12.23 -15.04 5.81
CA PRO A 106 11.40 -15.39 6.96
C PRO A 106 10.04 -14.68 6.94
N TYR A 107 10.05 -13.38 6.59
CA TYR A 107 8.85 -12.57 6.44
C TYR A 107 9.03 -11.53 5.34
N VAL A 108 7.92 -10.91 4.93
CA VAL A 108 7.84 -9.84 3.93
C VAL A 108 7.06 -8.65 4.50
N ILE A 109 7.42 -7.44 4.08
CA ILE A 109 6.56 -6.27 4.26
C ILE A 109 5.69 -6.10 3.01
N TRP A 110 4.38 -6.25 3.18
CA TRP A 110 3.40 -5.92 2.17
C TRP A 110 2.91 -4.48 2.39
N VAL A 111 3.36 -3.53 1.56
CA VAL A 111 2.96 -2.12 1.63
C VAL A 111 1.61 -1.95 0.96
N ILE A 112 0.59 -1.56 1.75
CA ILE A 112 -0.79 -1.49 1.29
C ILE A 112 -1.52 -0.26 1.86
N PRO A 113 -1.74 0.80 1.04
CA PRO A 113 -2.39 2.03 1.51
C PRO A 113 -3.85 1.87 1.93
N LEU A 114 -4.61 0.99 1.29
CA LEU A 114 -6.07 0.84 1.46
C LEU A 114 -6.45 -0.50 2.13
N LEU A 115 -5.67 -0.91 3.13
CA LEU A 115 -5.84 -2.20 3.80
C LEU A 115 -7.22 -2.29 4.48
N VAL A 116 -7.60 -1.24 5.20
CA VAL A 116 -8.83 -1.19 6.01
C VAL A 116 -10.03 -1.00 5.11
N GLU A 117 -9.93 -0.06 4.16
CA GLU A 117 -10.97 0.30 3.21
C GLU A 117 -11.41 -0.89 2.34
N ASN A 118 -10.46 -1.77 1.99
CA ASN A 118 -10.74 -2.95 1.18
C ASN A 118 -10.93 -4.23 2.03
N ASN A 119 -10.98 -4.12 3.36
CA ASN A 119 -11.14 -5.26 4.29
C ASN A 119 -10.11 -6.40 4.06
N LEU A 120 -8.85 -6.04 3.81
CA LEU A 120 -7.81 -6.98 3.42
C LEU A 120 -6.98 -7.51 4.59
N ARG A 121 -7.44 -7.32 5.84
CA ARG A 121 -6.79 -7.83 7.06
C ARG A 121 -6.48 -9.33 6.99
N HIS A 122 -7.41 -10.11 6.45
CA HIS A 122 -7.31 -11.58 6.39
C HIS A 122 -6.20 -12.10 5.46
N LEU A 123 -5.58 -11.22 4.66
CA LEU A 123 -4.46 -11.57 3.77
C LEU A 123 -3.09 -11.35 4.41
N ALA A 124 -3.03 -10.85 5.64
CA ALA A 124 -1.80 -10.62 6.38
C ALA A 124 -1.80 -11.41 7.69
N ASP A 125 -0.63 -11.89 8.09
CA ASP A 125 -0.45 -12.54 9.39
C ASP A 125 -0.38 -11.50 10.53
N ARG A 126 0.03 -10.27 10.21
CA ARG A 126 0.16 -9.17 11.16
C ARG A 126 0.07 -7.81 10.48
N ILE A 127 -0.46 -6.80 11.17
CA ILE A 127 -0.65 -5.44 10.65
C ILE A 127 0.19 -4.44 11.45
N LEU A 128 1.09 -3.76 10.74
CA LEU A 128 1.85 -2.62 11.21
C LEU A 128 1.23 -1.33 10.66
N VAL A 129 0.71 -0.47 11.55
CA VAL A 129 0.18 0.84 11.19
C VAL A 129 1.22 1.93 11.42
N VAL A 130 1.52 2.69 10.36
CA VAL A 130 2.29 3.94 10.46
C VAL A 130 1.34 5.06 10.86
N ASP A 131 1.51 5.56 12.07
CA ASP A 131 0.66 6.57 12.69
C ASP A 131 1.34 7.94 12.75
N VAL A 132 0.56 8.97 12.40
CA VAL A 132 0.91 10.38 12.47
C VAL A 132 -0.36 11.18 12.78
N SER A 133 -0.20 12.37 13.34
CA SER A 133 -1.33 13.27 13.57
C SER A 133 -1.93 13.77 12.24
N PRO A 134 -3.24 14.03 12.17
CA PRO A 134 -3.87 14.59 10.97
C PRO A 134 -3.24 15.89 10.50
N GLU A 135 -2.81 16.75 11.43
CA GLU A 135 -2.16 18.04 11.14
C GLU A 135 -0.85 17.82 10.37
N LEU A 136 -0.08 16.81 10.78
CA LEU A 136 1.16 16.45 10.10
C LEU A 136 0.91 15.79 8.74
N GLN A 137 -0.16 15.00 8.60
CA GLN A 137 -0.58 14.48 7.28
C GLN A 137 -0.92 15.63 6.33
N ILE A 138 -1.71 16.60 6.80
CA ILE A 138 -2.10 17.79 6.05
C ILE A 138 -0.86 18.56 5.59
N SER A 139 0.03 18.91 6.52
CA SER A 139 1.25 19.64 6.23
C SER A 139 2.12 18.91 5.19
N ARG A 140 2.40 17.62 5.39
CA ARG A 140 3.26 16.85 4.48
C ARG A 140 2.69 16.74 3.07
N VAL A 141 1.39 16.48 2.94
CA VAL A 141 0.76 16.30 1.63
C VAL A 141 0.61 17.63 0.92
N ALA A 142 0.21 18.70 1.62
CA ALA A 142 0.11 20.03 1.04
C ALA A 142 1.47 20.49 0.48
N THR A 143 2.55 20.31 1.24
CA THR A 143 3.91 20.64 0.76
C THR A 143 4.38 19.76 -0.40
N ARG A 144 4.15 18.44 -0.33
CA ARG A 144 4.61 17.50 -1.36
C ARG A 144 3.87 17.66 -2.69
N ASP A 145 2.55 17.80 -2.63
CA ASP A 145 1.68 17.77 -3.81
C ASP A 145 1.30 19.18 -4.30
N GLY A 146 1.63 20.23 -3.56
CA GLY A 146 1.30 21.61 -3.91
C GLY A 146 -0.20 21.91 -3.90
N ILE A 147 -0.96 21.22 -3.06
CA ILE A 147 -2.42 21.34 -2.94
C ILE A 147 -2.83 22.04 -1.64
N SER A 148 -4.04 22.59 -1.59
CA SER A 148 -4.53 23.28 -0.39
C SER A 148 -4.81 22.31 0.77
N ASN A 149 -4.73 22.82 2.00
CA ASN A 149 -5.09 22.02 3.20
C ASN A 149 -6.51 21.43 3.06
N GLN A 150 -7.47 22.20 2.54
CA GLN A 150 -8.83 21.74 2.31
C GLN A 150 -8.90 20.55 1.35
N GLN A 151 -8.06 20.54 0.29
CA GLN A 151 -7.97 19.40 -0.61
C GLN A 151 -7.41 18.17 0.09
N VAL A 152 -6.40 18.34 0.96
CA VAL A 152 -5.87 17.21 1.75
C VAL A 152 -6.89 16.66 2.73
N GLU A 153 -7.63 17.53 3.42
CA GLU A 153 -8.71 17.14 4.33
C GLU A 153 -9.78 16.30 3.61
N ASN A 154 -10.17 16.71 2.40
CA ASN A 154 -11.12 15.92 1.60
C ASN A 154 -10.56 14.54 1.24
N ILE A 155 -9.25 14.42 0.99
CA ILE A 155 -8.61 13.12 0.74
C ILE A 155 -8.61 12.29 2.03
N LEU A 156 -8.26 12.87 3.17
CA LEU A 156 -8.26 12.19 4.47
C LEU A 156 -9.66 11.69 4.83
N ALA A 157 -10.70 12.48 4.58
CA ALA A 157 -12.09 12.12 4.83
C ALA A 157 -12.59 10.96 3.93
N ALA A 158 -11.94 10.73 2.78
CA ALA A 158 -12.24 9.60 1.89
C ALA A 158 -11.52 8.30 2.28
N GLN A 159 -10.58 8.35 3.25
CA GLN A 159 -9.89 7.18 3.79
C GLN A 159 -10.57 6.70 5.09
N ALA A 160 -10.21 5.51 5.55
CA ALA A 160 -10.57 5.08 6.90
C ALA A 160 -10.09 6.12 7.92
N SER A 161 -10.84 6.31 9.00
CA SER A 161 -10.43 7.20 10.08
C SER A 161 -9.15 6.69 10.76
N ARG A 162 -8.45 7.60 11.46
CA ARG A 162 -7.27 7.21 12.27
C ARG A 162 -7.64 6.14 13.31
N SER A 163 -8.77 6.31 14.00
CA SER A 163 -9.27 5.35 14.99
C SER A 163 -9.55 3.97 14.39
N GLU A 164 -10.17 3.91 13.22
CA GLU A 164 -10.41 2.64 12.53
C GLU A 164 -9.10 1.96 12.15
N ARG A 165 -8.13 2.69 11.60
CA ARG A 165 -6.80 2.13 11.29
C ARG A 165 -6.12 1.56 12.54
N LEU A 166 -6.11 2.30 13.64
CA LEU A 166 -5.47 1.87 14.88
C LEU A 166 -6.18 0.64 15.49
N ALA A 167 -7.50 0.53 15.34
CA ALA A 167 -8.24 -0.66 15.79
C ALA A 167 -7.86 -1.95 15.02
N TYR A 168 -7.32 -1.81 13.81
CA TYR A 168 -6.82 -2.93 13.01
C TYR A 168 -5.33 -3.23 13.23
N ALA A 169 -4.62 -2.41 14.02
CA ALA A 169 -3.18 -2.57 14.21
C ALA A 169 -2.86 -3.72 15.18
N ASP A 170 -1.92 -4.59 14.82
CA ASP A 170 -1.26 -5.47 15.78
C ASP A 170 -0.02 -4.78 16.37
N ASP A 171 0.64 -3.92 15.58
CA ASP A 171 1.69 -3.00 16.03
C ASP A 171 1.48 -1.61 15.43
N ILE A 172 1.94 -0.59 16.15
CA ILE A 172 1.90 0.81 15.71
C ILE A 172 3.32 1.37 15.72
N ILE A 173 3.69 2.07 14.65
CA ILE A 173 4.92 2.85 14.57
C ILE A 173 4.59 4.32 14.31
N SER A 174 5.07 5.20 15.18
CA SER A 174 4.90 6.64 15.06
C SER A 174 5.94 7.22 14.12
N ASN A 175 5.53 8.09 13.19
CA ASN A 175 6.44 8.83 12.30
C ASN A 175 6.26 10.34 12.43
N HIS A 176 6.18 10.84 13.67
CA HIS A 176 5.90 12.25 13.94
C HIS A 176 7.10 13.14 13.55
N ASP A 177 8.29 13.08 14.16
CA ASP A 177 9.29 14.15 13.89
C ASP A 177 10.77 13.76 13.83
N ASN A 178 11.18 12.62 14.41
CA ASN A 178 12.60 12.24 14.43
C ASN A 178 12.88 11.01 13.56
N VAL A 179 13.38 11.23 12.34
CA VAL A 179 13.84 10.15 11.44
C VAL A 179 14.90 9.27 12.12
N GLN A 180 15.72 9.83 13.03
CA GLN A 180 16.73 9.06 13.78
C GLN A 180 16.10 8.08 14.77
N ALA A 181 14.86 8.32 15.22
CA ALA A 181 14.13 7.40 16.09
C ALA A 181 13.46 6.24 15.33
N ILE A 182 13.34 6.34 14.00
CA ILE A 182 12.71 5.30 13.17
C ILE A 182 13.57 4.04 13.13
N ALA A 183 14.87 4.18 12.86
CA ALA A 183 15.75 3.03 12.64
C ALA A 183 15.83 2.10 13.87
N PRO A 184 16.02 2.60 15.12
CA PRO A 184 15.97 1.74 16.30
C PRO A 184 14.62 1.02 16.46
N ARG A 185 13.51 1.73 16.24
CA ARG A 185 12.17 1.15 16.39
C ARG A 185 11.89 0.08 15.33
N VAL A 186 12.33 0.30 14.09
CA VAL A 186 12.22 -0.68 13.01
C VAL A 186 13.09 -1.90 13.29
N ALA A 187 14.29 -1.73 13.86
CA ALA A 187 15.14 -2.84 14.27
C ALA A 187 14.50 -3.71 15.37
N GLU A 188 13.83 -3.10 16.35
CA GLU A 188 13.07 -3.83 17.37
C GLU A 188 11.94 -4.66 16.75
N LEU A 189 11.12 -4.03 15.89
CA LEU A 189 10.03 -4.71 15.19
C LEU A 189 10.55 -5.82 14.27
N HIS A 190 11.69 -5.61 13.59
CA HIS A 190 12.34 -6.62 12.77
C HIS A 190 12.69 -7.88 13.58
N GLN A 191 13.29 -7.72 14.76
CA GLN A 191 13.59 -8.85 15.65
C GLN A 191 12.33 -9.56 16.14
N GLN A 192 11.26 -8.81 16.44
CA GLN A 192 9.96 -9.37 16.80
C GLN A 192 9.37 -10.19 15.64
N TYR A 193 9.38 -9.67 14.42
CA TYR A 193 8.83 -10.33 13.24
C TYR A 193 9.62 -11.56 12.83
N LEU A 194 10.96 -11.55 12.97
CA LEU A 194 11.78 -12.74 12.79
C LEU A 194 11.37 -13.87 13.73
N LYS A 195 11.10 -13.56 15.01
CA LYS A 195 10.65 -14.56 15.99
C LYS A 195 9.26 -15.11 15.64
N LEU A 196 8.30 -14.24 15.35
CA LEU A 196 6.94 -14.64 14.97
C LEU A 196 6.92 -15.52 13.71
N ALA A 197 7.69 -15.13 12.69
CA ALA A 197 7.85 -15.90 11.47
C ALA A 197 8.49 -17.28 11.72
N GLY A 198 9.41 -17.37 12.69
CA GLY A 198 10.02 -18.64 13.11
C GLY A 198 9.00 -19.57 13.76
N SER A 199 8.19 -19.06 14.69
CA SER A 199 7.15 -19.85 15.38
C SER A 199 6.05 -20.32 14.43
N ALA A 200 5.59 -19.45 13.52
CA ALA A 200 4.55 -19.81 12.54
C ALA A 200 4.97 -20.94 11.57
N LYS A 201 6.28 -21.12 11.35
CA LYS A 201 6.81 -22.25 10.55
C LYS A 201 6.76 -23.57 11.33
N GLN A 202 6.92 -23.54 12.65
CA GLN A 202 6.88 -24.75 13.50
C GLN A 202 5.45 -25.29 13.63
N ASP A 203 4.47 -24.41 13.88
CA ASP A 203 3.06 -24.81 14.02
C ASP A 203 2.44 -25.44 12.76
N ASN A 204 3.02 -25.18 11.58
CA ASN A 204 2.61 -25.77 10.31
C ASN A 204 3.33 -27.09 9.98
N HIS A 205 4.37 -27.48 10.73
CA HIS A 205 5.08 -28.74 10.55
C HIS A 205 4.58 -29.85 11.47
N ASP A 206 3.95 -29.47 12.60
CA ASP A 206 3.39 -30.39 13.60
C ASP A 206 1.89 -30.74 13.36
N LYS A 207 1.32 -30.36 12.21
CA LYS A 207 -0.04 -30.71 11.76
C LYS A 207 -0.01 -31.55 10.49
#